data_AF-A0A2U8PV53-F1
#
_entry.id   AF-A0A2U8PV53-F1
#
_cell.length_a   1.000
_cell.length_b   1.000
_cell.length_c   1.000
_cell.angle_alpha   90.00
_cell.angle_beta   90.00
_cell.angle_gamma   90.00
#
_symmetry.space_group_name_H-M   'P 1'
#
loop_
_entity.id
_entity.type
_entity.pdbx_description
1 polymer ?
#
loop_
_entity_poly.entity_id
_entity_poly.type
_entity_poly.pdbx_seq_one_letter_code
_entity_poly.pdbx_strand_id
1 'polypeptide(L)'
;MTRLLDIITKGLSVMNCPENIIFIAFAVANACRLLAYLPQISVLLRQKDAAAVSSATWLLFTVSNGITAVYAVRIVADTAMALTFASNTICCATIVALVQYKRRKIRRAKLGGVPFAEVR
;
A
#
# COMPACT_ATOMS: atom_id res chain seq x y z
N MET A 1 8.59 -9.36 44.49
CA MET A 1 7.89 -8.07 44.28
C MET A 1 8.77 -7.05 43.53
N THR A 2 10.05 -6.89 43.90
CA THR A 2 11.04 -6.03 43.22
C THR A 2 11.22 -6.29 41.72
N ARG A 3 11.38 -7.55 41.29
CA ARG A 3 11.55 -7.88 39.86
C ARG A 3 10.37 -7.50 38.96
N LEU A 4 9.15 -7.57 39.47
CA LEU A 4 7.95 -7.23 38.68
C LEU A 4 7.85 -5.71 38.50
N LEU A 5 8.15 -4.95 39.57
CA LEU A 5 8.23 -3.49 39.51
C LEU A 5 9.34 -3.03 38.57
N ASP A 6 10.50 -3.68 38.58
CA ASP A 6 11.61 -3.38 37.66
C ASP A 6 11.26 -3.65 36.19
N ILE A 7 10.53 -4.73 35.90
CA ILE A 7 10.05 -5.04 34.56
C ILE A 7 9.03 -3.99 34.10
N ILE A 8 8.10 -3.61 34.97
CA ILE A 8 7.08 -2.60 34.66
C ILE A 8 7.73 -1.23 34.46
N THR A 9 8.65 -0.80 35.32
CA THR A 9 9.34 0.50 35.18
C THR A 9 10.28 0.53 33.98
N LYS A 10 11.00 -0.54 33.68
CA LYS A 10 11.76 -0.63 32.42
C LYS A 10 10.85 -0.58 31.20
N GLY A 11 9.73 -1.32 31.22
CA GLY A 11 8.74 -1.28 30.14
C GLY A 11 8.16 0.13 29.94
N LEU A 12 7.81 0.82 31.03
CA LEU A 12 7.33 2.20 31.00
C LEU A 12 8.40 3.16 30.48
N SER A 13 9.66 3.00 30.92
CA SER A 13 10.78 3.81 30.46
C SER A 13 11.07 3.61 28.97
N VAL A 14 10.99 2.37 28.48
CA VAL A 14 11.17 2.06 27.05
C VAL A 14 10.03 2.68 26.22
N MET A 15 8.79 2.64 26.70
CA MET A 15 7.66 3.32 26.05
C MET A 15 7.75 4.84 26.12
N ASN A 16 8.41 5.43 27.13
CA ASN A 16 8.55 6.88 27.28
C ASN A 16 9.67 7.47 26.42
N CYS A 17 10.46 6.66 25.72
CA CYS A 17 11.39 7.13 24.70
C CYS A 17 10.60 7.48 23.42
N PRO A 18 10.63 8.74 22.93
CA PRO A 18 9.83 9.18 21.80
C PRO A 18 10.10 8.37 20.51
N GLU A 19 11.34 7.91 20.33
CA GLU A 19 11.76 7.07 19.20
C GLU A 19 10.97 5.76 19.12
N ASN A 20 10.75 5.10 20.26
CA ASN A 20 10.02 3.83 20.31
C ASN A 20 8.53 4.02 20.00
N ILE A 21 7.94 5.11 20.50
CA ILE A 21 6.54 5.46 20.18
C ILE A 21 6.41 5.70 18.67
N ILE A 22 7.31 6.48 18.08
CA ILE A 22 7.31 6.77 16.65
C ILE A 22 7.49 5.49 15.83
N PHE A 23 8.41 4.63 16.23
CA PHE A 23 8.64 3.35 15.54
C PHE A 23 7.41 2.43 15.58
N ILE A 24 6.79 2.28 16.76
CA ILE A 24 5.58 1.47 16.92
C ILE A 24 4.43 2.07 16.11
N ALA A 25 4.21 3.38 16.20
CA ALA A 25 3.16 4.07 15.45
C ALA A 25 3.37 3.93 13.94
N PHE A 26 4.61 4.05 13.47
CA PHE A 26 4.99 3.83 12.08
C PHE A 26 4.70 2.38 11.65
N ALA A 27 5.10 1.39 12.44
CA ALA A 27 4.87 -0.02 12.14
C ALA A 27 3.38 -0.36 12.09
N VAL A 28 2.60 0.08 13.10
CA VAL A 28 1.15 -0.12 13.17
C VAL A 28 0.45 0.55 11.99
N ALA A 29 0.78 1.81 11.68
CA ALA A 29 0.17 2.52 10.56
C ALA A 29 0.42 1.81 9.21
N ASN A 30 1.63 1.30 8.99
CA ASN A 30 1.94 0.56 7.77
C ASN A 30 1.29 -0.84 7.74
N ALA A 31 1.16 -1.51 8.89
CA ALA A 31 0.42 -2.77 8.98
C ALA A 31 -1.07 -2.57 8.67
N CYS A 32 -1.70 -1.54 9.27
CA CYS A 32 -3.08 -1.17 8.96
C CYS A 32 -3.26 -0.85 7.47
N ARG A 33 -2.29 -0.17 6.85
CA ARG A 33 -2.30 0.11 5.40
C ARG A 33 -2.28 -1.17 4.56
N LEU A 34 -1.42 -2.14 4.88
CA LEU A 34 -1.39 -3.43 4.19
C LEU A 34 -2.72 -4.18 4.34
N LEU A 35 -3.27 -4.21 5.56
CA LEU A 35 -4.57 -4.84 5.82
C LEU A 35 -5.70 -4.14 5.05
N ALA A 36 -5.66 -2.82 4.91
CA ALA A 36 -6.64 -2.04 4.15
C ALA A 36 -6.54 -2.25 2.63
N TYR A 37 -5.39 -2.68 2.10
CA TYR A 37 -5.27 -3.04 0.67
C TYR A 37 -5.99 -4.33 0.32
N LEU A 38 -6.10 -5.29 1.24
CA LEU A 38 -6.79 -6.56 1.01
C LEU A 38 -8.28 -6.40 0.63
N PRO A 39 -9.12 -5.67 1.40
CA PRO A 39 -10.52 -5.46 1.02
C PRO A 39 -10.62 -4.66 -0.29
N GLN A 40 -9.74 -3.68 -0.52
CA GLN A 40 -9.72 -2.91 -1.77
C GLN A 40 -9.42 -3.79 -2.99
N ILE A 41 -8.43 -4.68 -2.89
CA ILE A 41 -8.09 -5.65 -3.94
C ILE A 41 -9.26 -6.63 -4.14
N SER A 42 -9.84 -7.15 -3.07
CA SER A 42 -10.99 -8.07 -3.14
C SER A 42 -12.19 -7.42 -3.86
N VAL A 43 -12.52 -6.17 -3.52
CA VAL A 43 -13.57 -5.40 -4.20
C VAL A 43 -13.22 -5.19 -5.67
N LEU A 44 -11.99 -4.80 -5.98
CA LEU A 44 -11.54 -4.64 -7.36
C LEU A 44 -11.63 -5.93 -8.16
N LEU A 45 -11.30 -7.08 -7.58
CA LEU A 45 -11.42 -8.38 -8.24
C LEU A 45 -12.89 -8.70 -8.57
N ARG A 46 -13.80 -8.46 -7.62
CA ARG A 46 -15.24 -8.77 -7.73
C ARG A 46 -16.01 -7.81 -8.64
N GLN A 47 -15.73 -6.51 -8.59
CA GLN A 47 -16.49 -5.51 -9.35
C GLN A 47 -16.10 -5.50 -10.83
N LYS A 48 -17.06 -5.28 -11.72
CA LYS A 48 -16.82 -5.24 -13.18
C LYS A 48 -16.10 -3.97 -13.61
N ASP A 49 -16.38 -2.85 -12.96
CA ASP A 49 -15.80 -1.54 -13.24
C ASP A 49 -14.82 -1.10 -12.14
N ALA A 50 -13.85 -0.28 -12.52
CA ALA A 50 -12.85 0.35 -11.65
C ALA A 50 -12.80 1.88 -11.89
N ALA A 51 -13.90 2.48 -12.35
CA ALA A 51 -14.00 3.91 -12.61
C ALA A 51 -13.79 4.76 -11.34
N ALA A 52 -14.35 4.35 -10.20
CA ALA A 52 -14.23 5.06 -8.92
C ALA A 52 -12.81 5.06 -8.34
N VAL A 53 -11.92 4.20 -8.83
CA VAL A 53 -10.55 4.08 -8.31
C VAL A 53 -9.60 4.92 -9.16
N SER A 54 -9.03 5.97 -8.55
CA SER A 54 -8.08 6.87 -9.23
C SER A 54 -6.73 6.20 -9.50
N SER A 55 -6.47 5.83 -10.75
CA SER A 55 -5.17 5.27 -11.16
C SER A 55 -3.98 6.18 -10.83
N ALA A 56 -4.18 7.50 -10.91
CA ALA A 56 -3.12 8.48 -10.64
C ALA A 56 -2.69 8.45 -9.17
N THR A 57 -3.65 8.40 -8.24
CA THR A 57 -3.38 8.33 -6.80
C THR A 57 -2.60 7.08 -6.44
N TRP A 58 -3.04 5.92 -6.93
CA TRP A 58 -2.37 4.64 -6.67
C TRP A 58 -0.99 4.55 -7.32
N LEU A 59 -0.80 5.18 -8.49
CA LEU A 59 0.51 5.28 -9.12
C LEU A 59 1.47 6.16 -8.31
N LEU A 60 1.01 7.33 -7.84
CA LEU A 60 1.80 8.20 -6.97
C LEU A 60 2.22 7.49 -5.69
N PHE A 61 1.32 6.73 -5.06
CA PHE A 61 1.68 5.90 -3.91
C PHE A 61 2.68 4.81 -4.26
N THR A 62 2.55 4.16 -5.42
CA THR A 62 3.53 3.16 -5.88
C THR A 62 4.92 3.79 -5.99
N VAL A 63 5.04 4.94 -6.67
CA VAL A 63 6.32 5.63 -6.85
C VAL A 63 6.89 6.12 -5.51
N SER A 64 6.07 6.75 -4.68
CA SER A 64 6.49 7.28 -3.38
C SER A 64 7.00 6.17 -2.44
N ASN A 65 6.26 5.07 -2.32
CA ASN A 65 6.70 3.93 -1.50
C ASN A 65 7.95 3.27 -2.11
N GLY A 66 8.03 3.16 -3.45
CA GLY A 66 9.19 2.57 -4.13
C GLY A 66 10.47 3.38 -3.91
N ILE A 67 10.39 4.71 -4.06
CA ILE A 67 11.52 5.61 -3.77
C ILE A 67 11.93 5.50 -2.31
N THR A 68 10.95 5.45 -1.39
CA THR A 68 11.24 5.32 0.05
C THR A 68 11.91 3.99 0.39
N ALA A 69 11.50 2.89 -0.27
CA ALA A 69 12.17 1.60 -0.10
C ALA A 69 13.62 1.63 -0.59
N VAL A 70 13.88 2.23 -1.75
CA VAL A 70 15.24 2.42 -2.27
C VAL A 70 16.07 3.29 -1.32
N TYR A 71 15.50 4.39 -0.83
CA TYR A 71 16.13 5.26 0.15
C TYR A 71 16.49 4.51 1.45
N ALA A 72 15.56 3.70 1.96
CA ALA A 72 15.78 2.91 3.17
C ALA A 72 16.94 1.91 3.02
N VAL A 73 17.04 1.22 1.88
CA VAL A 73 18.13 0.28 1.61
C VAL A 73 19.47 0.99 1.39
N ARG A 74 19.47 2.08 0.61
CA ARG A 74 20.72 2.67 0.09
C ARG A 74 21.32 3.74 1.00
N ILE A 75 20.49 4.43 1.78
CA ILE A 75 20.92 5.59 2.57
C ILE A 75 20.74 5.33 4.06
N VAL A 76 19.55 4.90 4.49
CA VAL A 76 19.25 4.69 5.92
C VAL A 76 19.82 3.37 6.44
N ALA A 77 20.01 2.39 5.55
CA ALA A 77 20.36 1.01 5.88
C ALA A 77 19.37 0.33 6.86
N ASP A 78 18.09 0.75 6.84
CA ASP A 78 17.02 0.17 7.65
C ASP A 78 16.25 -0.87 6.83
N THR A 79 16.49 -2.14 7.15
CA THR A 79 15.85 -3.27 6.47
C THR A 79 14.35 -3.36 6.79
N ALA A 80 13.91 -3.00 8.00
CA ALA A 80 12.51 -3.04 8.38
C ALA A 80 11.71 -1.97 7.63
N MET A 81 12.25 -0.76 7.55
CA MET A 81 11.68 0.32 6.74
C MET A 81 11.63 -0.08 5.25
N ALA A 82 12.72 -0.64 4.72
CA ALA A 82 12.78 -1.10 3.33
C ALA A 82 11.70 -2.14 3.00
N LEU A 83 11.57 -3.19 3.81
CA LEU A 83 10.57 -4.24 3.61
C LEU A 83 9.14 -3.71 3.72
N THR A 84 8.91 -2.79 4.66
CA THR A 84 7.60 -2.15 4.86
C THR A 84 7.17 -1.38 3.60
N PHE A 85 8.05 -0.51 3.10
CA PHE A 85 7.77 0.30 1.92
C PHE A 85 7.75 -0.52 0.63
N ALA A 86 8.58 -1.56 0.51
CA ALA A 86 8.52 -2.50 -0.60
C ALA A 86 7.17 -3.24 -0.65
N SER A 87 6.67 -3.71 0.50
CA SER A 87 5.37 -4.38 0.59
C SER A 87 4.23 -3.44 0.17
N ASN A 88 4.23 -2.19 0.66
CA ASN A 88 3.27 -1.18 0.23
C ASN A 88 3.35 -0.91 -1.28
N THR A 89 4.56 -0.87 -1.84
CA THR A 89 4.79 -0.68 -3.28
C THR A 89 4.14 -1.79 -4.09
N ILE A 90 4.35 -3.05 -3.70
CA ILE A 90 3.77 -4.22 -4.38
C ILE A 90 2.24 -4.17 -4.34
N CYS A 91 1.65 -3.88 -3.19
CA CYS A 91 0.19 -3.79 -3.06
C CYS A 91 -0.39 -2.64 -3.90
N CYS A 92 0.23 -1.46 -3.88
CA CYS A 92 -0.20 -0.31 -4.69
C CYS A 92 -0.07 -0.63 -6.19
N ALA A 93 1.05 -1.20 -6.62
CA ALA A 93 1.28 -1.60 -8.00
C ALA A 93 0.23 -2.63 -8.46
N THR A 94 -0.15 -3.57 -7.58
CA THR A 94 -1.21 -4.56 -7.85
C THR A 94 -2.55 -3.87 -8.10
N ILE A 95 -2.91 -2.89 -7.27
CA ILE A 95 -4.14 -2.11 -7.44
C ILE A 95 -4.11 -1.34 -8.77
N VAL A 96 -3.01 -0.66 -9.08
CA VAL A 96 -2.83 0.03 -10.38
C VAL A 96 -3.01 -0.96 -11.53
N ALA A 97 -2.34 -2.11 -11.49
CA ALA A 97 -2.42 -3.12 -12.55
C ALA A 97 -3.85 -3.62 -12.76
N LEU A 98 -4.57 -3.93 -11.69
CA LEU A 98 -5.98 -4.38 -11.75
C LEU A 98 -6.90 -3.31 -12.34
N VAL A 99 -6.76 -2.06 -11.91
CA VAL A 99 -7.56 -0.94 -12.43
C VAL A 99 -7.29 -0.74 -13.92
N GLN A 100 -6.02 -0.71 -14.33
CA GLN A 100 -5.64 -0.52 -15.73
C GLN A 100 -6.09 -1.68 -16.61
N TYR A 101 -5.99 -2.92 -16.12
CA TYR A 101 -6.47 -4.10 -16.82
C TYR A 101 -7.98 -4.03 -17.08
N LYS A 102 -8.78 -3.71 -16.05
CA LYS A 102 -10.25 -3.60 -16.19
C LYS A 102 -10.65 -2.47 -17.13
N ARG A 103 -10.03 -1.30 -17.02
CA ARG A 103 -10.27 -0.17 -17.93
C ARG A 103 -9.94 -0.52 -19.38
N ARG A 104 -8.83 -1.22 -19.63
CA ARG A 104 -8.47 -1.71 -20.98
C ARG A 104 -9.47 -2.72 -21.51
N LYS A 105 -9.93 -3.66 -20.67
CA LYS A 105 -10.94 -4.65 -21.05
C LYS A 105 -12.27 -3.98 -21.45
N ILE A 106 -12.75 -3.02 -20.66
CA ILE A 106 -13.98 -2.28 -20.97
C ILE A 106 -13.83 -1.46 -22.26
N ARG A 107 -12.71 -0.74 -22.43
CA ARG A 107 -12.44 0.01 -23.68
C ARG A 107 -12.43 -0.89 -24.91
N ARG A 108 -11.78 -2.06 -24.82
CA ARG A 108 -11.76 -3.04 -25.91
C ARG A 108 -13.14 -3.61 -26.21
N ALA A 109 -13.94 -3.91 -25.19
CA ALA A 109 -15.32 -4.37 -25.37
C ALA A 109 -16.20 -3.29 -26.04
N LYS A 110 -16.01 -2.01 -25.69
CA LYS A 110 -16.70 -0.90 -26.36
C LYS A 110 -16.29 -0.79 -27.83
N LEU A 111 -14.99 -0.85 -28.13
CA LEU A 111 -14.47 -0.74 -29.50
C LEU A 111 -14.83 -1.95 -30.39
N GLY A 112 -14.82 -3.16 -29.85
CA GLY A 112 -15.22 -4.38 -30.59
C GLY A 112 -16.74 -4.56 -30.70
N GLY A 113 -17.52 -3.76 -29.97
CA GLY A 113 -18.98 -3.74 -30.03
C GLY A 113 -19.55 -2.61 -30.89
N VAL A 114 -18.71 -1.77 -31.53
CA VAL A 114 -19.17 -0.77 -32.50
C VAL A 114 -19.36 -1.50 -33.85
N PRO A 115 -20.59 -1.64 -34.38
CA PRO A 115 -20.79 -2.19 -35.71
C PRO A 115 -20.08 -1.30 -36.74
N PHE A 116 -19.43 -1.90 -37.73
CA PHE A 116 -18.70 -1.23 -38.83
C PHE A 116 -19.59 -0.29 -39.69
N ALA A 117 -20.89 -0.17 -39.38
CA ALA A 117 -21.87 0.56 -40.16
C ALA A 117 -22.03 2.05 -39.77
N GLU A 118 -21.45 2.50 -38.65
CA GLU A 118 -21.61 3.89 -38.16
C GLU A 118 -20.34 4.75 -38.34
N VAL A 119 -19.49 4.33 -39.30
CA VAL A 119 -18.32 5.08 -39.78
C VAL A 119 -18.39 5.16 -41.31
N ARG A 120 -19.47 5.73 -41.85
CA ARG A 120 -19.48 6.33 -43.20
C ARG A 120 -20.60 7.35 -43.34
#